data_AF-A0A3M7TQA9-F1
#
_entry.id   AF-A0A3M7TQA9-F1
#
_cell.length_a   1.000
_cell.length_b   1.000
_cell.length_c   1.000
_cell.angle_alpha   90.00
_cell.angle_beta   90.00
_cell.angle_gamma   90.00
#
_symmetry.space_group_name_H-M   'P 1'
#
loop_
_entity.id
_entity.type
_entity.pdbx_description
1 polymer ?
#
loop_
_entity_poly.entity_id
_entity_poly.type
_entity_poly.pdbx_seq_one_letter_code
_entity_poly.pdbx_strand_id
1 'polypeptide(L)'
;MENNTEMLKGVLEGCVLEIISRGETYGYEITQQLRELGFIDVVEGTVYTITLRLEKNNLVDIEKKRSTVGPPRKFYTLNEAGQKHLEMFWRKWDFISGKMNELKKKSKGDIA
;
A
#
# COMPACT_ATOMS: atom_id res chain seq x y z
N MET A 1 5.86 8.47 -17.38
CA MET A 1 6.80 7.59 -16.66
C MET A 1 6.56 6.17 -17.16
N GLU A 2 7.62 5.38 -17.35
CA GLU A 2 7.50 3.99 -17.78
C GLU A 2 6.58 3.18 -16.84
N ASN A 3 5.93 2.17 -17.39
CA ASN A 3 4.90 1.36 -16.73
C ASN A 3 5.47 0.58 -15.53
N ASN A 4 5.48 1.20 -14.36
CA ASN A 4 5.95 0.60 -13.10
C ASN A 4 5.01 -0.47 -12.53
N THR A 5 3.93 -0.84 -13.24
CA THR A 5 2.87 -1.73 -12.73
C THR A 5 3.44 -3.03 -12.16
N GLU A 6 4.40 -3.66 -12.82
CA GLU A 6 5.00 -4.91 -12.33
C GLU A 6 5.83 -4.70 -11.05
N MET A 7 6.58 -3.59 -10.95
CA MET A 7 7.34 -3.25 -9.74
C MET A 7 6.42 -2.88 -8.57
N LEU A 8 5.24 -2.33 -8.86
CA LEU A 8 4.24 -1.96 -7.86
C LEU A 8 3.42 -3.16 -7.37
N LYS A 9 3.38 -4.27 -8.12
CA LYS A 9 2.76 -5.51 -7.63
C LYS A 9 3.48 -5.96 -6.36
N GLY A 10 2.70 -6.14 -5.29
CA GLY A 10 3.22 -6.50 -3.96
C GLY A 10 3.67 -5.30 -3.12
N VAL A 11 4.27 -4.25 -3.70
CA VAL A 11 4.65 -3.04 -2.95
C VAL A 11 3.42 -2.20 -2.60
N LEU A 12 2.49 -2.05 -3.55
CA LEU A 12 1.32 -1.18 -3.37
C LEU A 12 0.38 -1.66 -2.24
N GLU A 13 0.35 -2.96 -1.97
CA GLU A 13 -0.41 -3.51 -0.84
C GLU A 13 0.13 -3.01 0.50
N GLY A 14 1.46 -2.96 0.65
CA GLY A 14 2.09 -2.39 1.84
C GLY A 14 1.88 -0.88 1.96
N CYS A 15 1.87 -0.14 0.85
CA CYS A 15 1.49 1.28 0.87
C CYS A 15 0.05 1.50 1.35
N VAL A 16 -0.89 0.64 0.95
CA VAL A 16 -2.28 0.71 1.43
C VAL A 16 -2.37 0.37 2.91
N LEU A 17 -1.69 -0.68 3.38
CA LEU A 17 -1.59 -1.00 4.81
C LEU A 17 -1.04 0.19 5.62
N GLU A 18 0.04 0.81 5.15
CA GLU A 18 0.65 1.99 5.78
C GLU A 18 -0.31 3.18 5.84
N ILE A 19 -1.13 3.42 4.80
CA ILE A 19 -2.11 4.51 4.85
C ILE A 19 -3.19 4.23 5.89
N ILE A 20 -3.71 3.00 5.93
CA ILE A 20 -4.75 2.58 6.89
C ILE A 20 -4.20 2.58 8.33
N SER A 21 -2.89 2.35 8.53
CA SER A 21 -2.28 2.34 9.87
C SER A 21 -2.32 3.71 10.57
N ARG A 22 -2.42 4.80 9.80
CA ARG A 22 -2.41 6.18 10.28
C ARG A 22 -3.75 6.67 10.79
N GLY A 23 -4.81 5.90 10.57
CA GLY A 23 -6.15 6.23 11.00
C GLY A 23 -7.21 5.61 10.10
N GLU A 24 -8.45 5.71 10.55
CA GLU A 24 -9.61 5.26 9.80
C GLU A 24 -9.70 5.97 8.43
N THR A 25 -9.89 5.20 7.35
CA THR A 25 -9.98 5.76 5.99
C THR A 25 -10.85 4.87 5.08
N TYR A 26 -11.05 5.27 3.81
CA TYR A 26 -11.84 4.55 2.82
C TYR A 26 -11.20 4.59 1.43
N GLY A 27 -11.63 3.70 0.53
CA GLY A 27 -10.94 3.41 -0.74
C GLY A 27 -10.58 4.62 -1.62
N TYR A 28 -11.47 5.62 -1.73
CA TYR A 28 -11.19 6.83 -2.51
C TYR A 28 -10.10 7.69 -1.85
N GLU A 29 -10.16 7.88 -0.53
CA GLU A 29 -9.17 8.68 0.20
C GLU A 29 -7.77 8.02 0.12
N ILE A 30 -7.71 6.69 0.28
CA ILE A 30 -6.47 5.91 0.06
C ILE A 30 -5.93 6.17 -1.35
N THR A 31 -6.81 6.14 -2.37
CA THR A 31 -6.40 6.38 -3.77
C THR A 31 -5.85 7.78 -3.97
N GLN A 32 -6.45 8.81 -3.35
CA GLN A 32 -5.96 10.19 -3.44
C GLN A 32 -4.60 10.32 -2.76
N GLN A 33 -4.41 9.78 -1.55
CA GLN A 33 -3.13 9.83 -0.86
C GLN A 33 -2.00 9.13 -1.66
N LEU A 34 -2.28 8.00 -2.32
CA LEU A 34 -1.32 7.33 -3.19
C LEU A 34 -0.93 8.19 -4.40
N ARG A 35 -1.91 8.87 -5.01
CA ARG A 35 -1.67 9.77 -6.15
C ARG A 35 -0.87 11.00 -5.75
N GLU A 36 -1.16 11.59 -4.60
CA GLU A 36 -0.42 12.72 -4.02
C GLU A 36 1.05 12.35 -3.74
N LEU A 37 1.32 11.09 -3.38
CA LEU A 37 2.68 10.56 -3.20
C LEU A 37 3.44 10.34 -4.54
N GLY A 38 2.74 10.43 -5.68
CA GLY A 38 3.32 10.29 -7.01
C GLY A 38 2.91 9.02 -7.76
N PHE A 39 2.08 8.15 -7.19
CA PHE A 39 1.51 6.99 -7.90
C PHE A 39 0.30 7.40 -8.74
N ILE A 40 0.50 8.34 -9.66
CA ILE A 40 -0.56 9.04 -10.42
C ILE A 40 -1.49 8.09 -11.21
N ASP A 41 -0.96 6.94 -11.66
CA ASP A 41 -1.70 5.96 -12.47
C ASP A 41 -2.53 4.97 -11.63
N VAL A 42 -2.49 5.06 -10.29
CA VAL A 42 -3.31 4.20 -9.43
C VAL A 42 -4.77 4.60 -9.56
N VAL A 43 -5.62 3.61 -9.86
CA VAL A 43 -7.07 3.77 -9.97
C VAL A 43 -7.79 3.12 -8.79
N GLU A 44 -9.00 3.58 -8.50
CA GLU A 44 -9.81 3.08 -7.38
C GLU A 44 -10.06 1.57 -7.46
N GLY A 45 -10.20 1.00 -8.66
CA GLY A 45 -10.34 -0.45 -8.84
C GLY A 45 -9.16 -1.26 -8.31
N THR A 46 -7.95 -0.71 -8.40
CA THR A 46 -6.72 -1.32 -7.85
C THR A 46 -6.77 -1.33 -6.33
N VAL A 47 -7.10 -0.19 -5.72
CA VAL A 47 -7.22 -0.05 -4.26
C VAL A 47 -8.38 -0.90 -3.73
N TYR A 48 -9.49 -0.99 -4.46
CA TYR A 48 -10.60 -1.89 -4.14
C TYR A 48 -10.13 -3.36 -4.10
N THR A 49 -9.38 -3.80 -5.10
CA THR A 49 -8.86 -5.17 -5.15
C THR A 49 -7.89 -5.45 -4.00
N ILE A 50 -7.06 -4.47 -3.61
CA ILE A 50 -6.17 -4.57 -2.46
C ILE A 50 -6.97 -4.68 -1.16
N THR A 51 -7.87 -3.74 -0.89
CA THR A 51 -8.68 -3.72 0.33
C THR A 51 -9.55 -4.96 0.49
N LEU A 52 -10.06 -5.53 -0.62
CA LEU A 52 -10.75 -6.82 -0.63
C LEU A 52 -9.85 -7.98 -0.16
N ARG A 53 -8.56 -7.99 -0.53
CA ARG A 53 -7.60 -8.99 -0.04
C ARG A 53 -7.27 -8.78 1.43
N LEU A 54 -7.11 -7.54 1.87
CA LEU A 54 -6.88 -7.22 3.28
C LEU A 54 -8.05 -7.68 4.16
N GLU A 55 -9.28 -7.43 3.71
CA GLU A 55 -10.53 -7.94 4.33
C GLU A 55 -10.51 -9.46 4.39
N LYS A 56 -10.28 -10.14 3.26
CA LYS A 56 -10.23 -11.61 3.19
C LYS A 56 -9.18 -12.22 4.11
N ASN A 57 -8.06 -11.54 4.32
CA ASN A 57 -6.97 -11.98 5.18
C ASN A 57 -7.13 -11.54 6.65
N ASN A 58 -8.26 -10.92 7.02
CA ASN A 58 -8.54 -10.41 8.36
C ASN A 58 -7.49 -9.42 8.88
N LEU A 59 -6.94 -8.57 8.01
CA LEU A 59 -5.92 -7.58 8.35
C LEU A 59 -6.50 -6.20 8.71
N VAL A 60 -7.80 -6.00 8.47
CA VAL A 60 -8.51 -4.75 8.72
C VAL A 60 -9.83 -5.03 9.41
N ASP A 61 -10.21 -4.14 10.31
CA ASP A 61 -11.58 -4.01 10.78
C ASP A 61 -12.35 -3.10 9.82
N ILE A 62 -13.65 -3.40 9.66
CA ILE A 62 -14.51 -2.72 8.68
C ILE A 62 -15.74 -2.16 9.36
N GLU A 63 -15.94 -0.86 9.19
CA GLU A 63 -17.18 -0.19 9.61
C GLU A 63 -17.90 0.38 8.38
N LYS A 64 -19.20 0.11 8.26
CA LYS A 64 -20.05 0.73 7.23
C LYS A 64 -20.65 2.01 7.78
N LYS A 65 -20.17 3.16 7.31
CA LYS A 65 -20.71 4.47 7.71
C LYS A 65 -21.55 5.08 6.59
N ARG A 66 -22.56 5.85 6.99
CA ARG A 66 -23.31 6.70 6.05
C ARG A 66 -22.36 7.74 5.48
N SER A 67 -22.34 7.88 4.16
CA SER A 67 -21.65 8.98 3.52
C SER A 67 -22.52 10.24 3.62
N THR A 68 -21.88 11.41 3.60
CA THR A 68 -22.58 12.70 3.54
C THR A 68 -23.41 12.82 2.25
N VAL A 69 -22.96 12.17 1.18
CA VAL A 69 -23.66 12.05 -0.11
C VAL A 69 -23.38 10.66 -0.69
N GLY A 70 -24.44 9.94 -1.06
CA GLY A 70 -24.37 8.67 -1.81
C GLY A 70 -24.53 7.40 -0.95
N PRO A 71 -24.11 6.23 -1.47
CA PRO A 71 -24.24 4.96 -0.76
C PRO A 71 -23.29 4.88 0.45
N PRO A 72 -23.56 3.99 1.42
CA PRO A 72 -22.68 3.75 2.55
C PRO A 72 -21.26 3.40 2.09
N ARG A 73 -20.25 3.92 2.80
CA ARG A 73 -18.83 3.63 2.54
C ARG A 73 -18.32 2.63 3.56
N LYS A 74 -17.46 1.70 3.11
CA LYS A 74 -16.64 0.89 3.99
C LYS A 74 -15.44 1.71 4.43
N PHE A 75 -15.33 1.92 5.73
CA PHE A 75 -14.16 2.46 6.38
C PHE A 75 -13.32 1.33 6.93
N TYR A 76 -12.00 1.47 6.83
CA TYR A 76 -11.01 0.47 7.21
C TYR A 76 -10.13 1.04 8.31
N THR A 77 -9.84 0.21 9.30
CA THR A 77 -8.80 0.44 10.32
C THR A 77 -7.94 -0.81 10.42
N LEU A 78 -6.63 -0.67 10.63
CA LEU A 78 -5.78 -1.85 10.85
C LEU A 78 -6.08 -2.45 12.23
N ASN A 79 -6.27 -3.75 12.27
CA ASN A 79 -6.29 -4.51 13.51
C ASN A 79 -4.88 -5.00 13.87
N GLU A 80 -4.75 -5.75 14.98
CA GLU A 80 -3.44 -6.24 15.45
C GLU A 80 -2.73 -7.13 14.42
N ALA A 81 -3.46 -7.96 13.68
CA ALA A 81 -2.89 -8.80 12.62
C ALA A 81 -2.40 -7.96 11.44
N GLY A 82 -3.16 -6.91 11.07
CA GLY A 82 -2.76 -5.93 10.08
C GLY A 82 -1.48 -5.19 10.43
N GLN A 83 -1.35 -4.75 11.69
CA GLN A 83 -0.14 -4.07 12.17
C GLN A 83 1.09 -4.99 12.10
N LYS A 84 0.97 -6.24 12.56
CA LYS A 84 2.05 -7.23 12.43
C LYS A 84 2.42 -7.51 10.96
N HIS A 85 1.42 -7.52 10.08
CA HIS A 85 1.65 -7.71 8.65
C HIS A 85 2.40 -6.52 8.04
N LEU A 86 2.03 -5.29 8.41
CA LEU A 86 2.71 -4.06 8.00
C LEU A 86 4.16 -4.02 8.46
N GLU A 87 4.44 -4.36 9.72
CA GLU A 87 5.82 -4.47 10.22
C GLU A 87 6.65 -5.46 9.41
N MET A 88 6.07 -6.63 9.10
CA MET A 88 6.73 -7.64 8.29
C MET A 88 6.96 -7.17 6.84
N PHE A 89 6.02 -6.42 6.28
CA PHE A 89 6.17 -5.80 4.96
C PHE A 89 7.38 -4.86 4.94
N TRP A 90 7.48 -3.93 5.90
CA TRP A 90 8.60 -2.98 5.95
C TRP A 90 9.94 -3.67 6.18
N ARG A 91 10.01 -4.69 7.05
CA ARG A 91 11.24 -5.51 7.22
C ARG A 91 11.68 -6.16 5.91
N LYS A 92 10.76 -6.70 5.12
CA LYS A 92 11.06 -7.28 3.80
C LYS A 92 11.51 -6.21 2.81
N TRP A 93 10.84 -5.06 2.79
CA TRP A 93 11.20 -3.94 1.93
C TRP A 93 12.61 -3.43 2.23
N ASP A 94 12.94 -3.23 3.50
CA ASP A 94 14.27 -2.75 3.91
C ASP A 94 15.38 -3.71 3.48
N PHE A 95 15.14 -5.02 3.63
CA PHE A 95 16.07 -6.04 3.16
C PHE A 95 16.27 -5.97 1.63
N ILE A 96 15.18 -6.00 0.85
CA ILE A 96 15.25 -6.04 -0.62
C ILE A 96 15.86 -4.73 -1.16
N SER A 97 15.33 -3.58 -0.73
CA SER A 97 15.81 -2.28 -1.17
C SER A 97 17.27 -2.04 -0.78
N GLY A 98 17.68 -2.48 0.42
CA GLY A 98 19.07 -2.48 0.87
C GLY A 98 19.98 -3.27 -0.07
N LYS A 99 19.61 -4.50 -0.43
CA LYS A 99 20.39 -5.34 -1.35
C LYS A 99 20.46 -4.80 -2.77
N MET A 100 19.35 -4.26 -3.28
CA MET A 100 19.34 -3.61 -4.59
C MET A 100 20.22 -2.36 -4.62
N ASN A 101 20.18 -1.55 -3.56
CA ASN A 101 21.02 -0.36 -3.44
C ASN A 101 22.52 -0.70 -3.30
N GLU A 102 22.85 -1.77 -2.57
CA GLU A 102 24.22 -2.31 -2.49
C GLU A 102 24.73 -2.74 -3.88
N LEU A 103 23.92 -3.52 -4.60
CA LEU A 103 24.24 -4.01 -5.95
C LEU A 103 24.43 -2.86 -6.95
N LYS A 104 23.54 -1.86 -6.92
CA LYS A 104 23.62 -0.66 -7.77
C LYS A 104 24.91 0.13 -7.56
N LYS A 105 25.43 0.16 -6.33
CA LYS A 105 26.70 0.84 -6.00
C LYS A 105 27.92 0.07 -6.50
N LYS A 106 27.93 -1.26 -6.33
CA LYS A 106 29.03 -2.13 -6.80
C LYS A 106 29.25 -2.03 -8.32
N SER A 107 28.17 -1.94 -9.10
CA SER A 107 28.26 -1.76 -10.56
C SER A 107 28.97 -0.48 -11.02
N LYS A 108 29.17 0.53 -10.15
CA LYS A 108 29.90 1.77 -10.49
C LYS A 108 31.37 1.75 -10.05
N GLY A 109 31.81 0.72 -9.32
CA GLY A 109 33.15 0.64 -8.74
C GLY A 109 34.16 -0.21 -9.49
N ASP A 110 33.72 -1.07 -10.43
CA ASP A 110 34.58 -2.06 -11.09
C ASP A 110 34.95 -1.68 -12.55
N ILE A 111 34.88 -0.40 -12.91
CA ILE A 111 35.38 0.13 -14.20
C ILE A 111 36.29 1.33 -13.93
N ALA A 112 37.31 1.13 -13.09
CA ALA A 112 38.45 2.02 -12.94
C ALA A 112 39.72 1.18 -12.76
#